data_AF-A0A5E4LN35-F1
#
_entry.id   AF-A0A5E4LN35-F1
#
_cell.length_a   1.000
_cell.length_b   1.000
_cell.length_c   1.000
_cell.angle_alpha   90.00
_cell.angle_beta   90.00
_cell.angle_gamma   90.00
#
_symmetry.space_group_name_H-M   'P 1'
#
loop_
_entity.id
_entity.type
_entity.pdbx_description
1 polymer ?
#
loop_
_entity_poly.entity_id
_entity_poly.type
_entity_poly.pdbx_seq_one_letter_code
_entity_poly.pdbx_strand_id
1 'polypeptide(L)'
;MDIRLAKTKGGVILSGEIPQEISDSPSLELFPLRNGAYLLTVKGFIPGAASAQQKKAASASGKSLTDAEKALLRKLLSIKFESRVPLDVAKLFTKEEKELLEGLVKSEMVQVFHGGKYEKSGVYNVSDFAFNAVREPAQAPSAVQPPAPSADIPVSSAAHLEKHGWMILANETEARNFGNAYPDKVKSGEVMGQRAFDRQYYFVTKAFFASHEKEIMSSLGKSDKTPEELSQQLHMAPEGCRALLVHLLETGDVMEKRKGKFSRA
;
A
#
# COMPACT_ATOMS: atom_id res chain seq x y z
N MET A 1 11.43 -35.26 14.03
CA MET A 1 12.40 -34.45 13.26
C MET A 1 13.26 -33.75 14.29
N ASP A 2 14.49 -34.20 14.46
CA ASP A 2 15.38 -33.69 15.50
C ASP A 2 16.40 -32.74 14.88
N ILE A 3 16.28 -31.45 15.19
CA ILE A 3 17.25 -30.43 14.82
C ILE A 3 18.11 -30.15 16.05
N ARG A 4 19.41 -30.38 15.93
CA ARG A 4 20.41 -30.14 16.98
C ARG A 4 21.14 -28.83 16.71
N LEU A 5 21.34 -28.05 17.76
CA LEU A 5 22.00 -26.76 17.71
C LEU A 5 23.32 -26.80 18.50
N ALA A 6 24.42 -26.42 17.87
CA ALA A 6 25.73 -26.29 18.52
C ALA A 6 26.25 -24.85 18.39
N LYS A 7 26.59 -24.22 19.51
CA LYS A 7 27.26 -22.91 19.53
C LYS A 7 28.76 -23.10 19.33
N THR A 8 29.34 -22.35 18.40
CA THR A 8 30.78 -22.30 18.13
C THR A 8 31.27 -20.87 18.27
N LYS A 9 32.60 -20.68 18.27
CA LYS A 9 33.21 -19.34 18.28
C LYS A 9 32.85 -18.50 17.05
N GLY A 10 32.46 -19.15 15.93
CA GLY A 10 32.10 -18.50 14.67
C GLY A 10 30.59 -18.37 14.42
N GLY A 11 29.74 -18.78 15.37
CA GLY A 11 28.28 -18.71 15.21
C GLY A 11 27.54 -19.97 15.67
N VAL A 12 26.37 -20.21 15.10
CA VAL A 12 25.49 -21.33 15.45
C VAL A 12 25.44 -22.33 14.30
N ILE A 13 25.70 -23.60 14.61
CA ILE A 13 25.57 -24.72 13.66
C ILE A 13 24.25 -25.43 13.95
N LEU A 14 23.42 -25.58 12.92
CA LEU A 14 22.26 -26.47 12.91
C LEU A 14 22.65 -27.79 12.25
N SER A 15 22.27 -28.90 12.85
CA SER A 15 22.51 -30.25 12.33
C SER A 15 21.27 -31.12 12.50
N GLY A 16 21.07 -32.09 11.61
CA GLY A 16 19.88 -32.94 11.58
C GLY A 16 19.11 -32.81 10.26
N GLU A 17 17.94 -33.44 10.19
CA GLU A 17 17.04 -33.29 9.05
C GLU A 17 16.40 -31.91 9.11
N ILE A 18 16.79 -31.02 8.19
CA ILE A 18 16.16 -29.71 7.97
C ILE A 18 15.17 -29.86 6.81
N PRO A 19 13.92 -29.38 6.91
CA PRO A 19 12.98 -29.42 5.79
C PRO A 19 13.56 -28.69 4.57
N GLN A 20 13.35 -29.23 3.36
CA GLN A 20 13.85 -28.61 2.13
C GLN A 20 13.38 -27.16 1.98
N GLU A 21 12.18 -26.85 2.45
CA GLU A 21 11.59 -25.50 2.42
C GLU A 21 12.43 -24.46 3.18
N ILE A 22 13.17 -24.91 4.19
CA ILE A 22 14.05 -24.06 5.00
C ILE A 22 15.47 -24.03 4.42
N SER A 23 15.91 -25.15 3.81
CA SER A 23 17.25 -25.28 3.23
C SER A 23 17.50 -24.33 2.07
N ASP A 24 16.49 -24.03 1.26
CA ASP A 24 16.62 -23.19 0.07
C ASP A 24 16.48 -21.69 0.37
N SER A 25 16.28 -21.32 1.63
CA SER A 25 16.02 -19.94 2.02
C SER A 25 17.32 -19.13 2.15
N PRO A 26 17.39 -17.90 1.58
CA PRO A 26 18.61 -17.10 1.54
C PRO A 26 19.01 -16.51 2.90
N SER A 27 18.08 -16.50 3.87
CA SER A 27 18.37 -16.03 5.22
C SER A 27 17.51 -16.74 6.27
N LEU A 28 18.18 -17.26 7.30
CA LEU A 28 17.58 -17.87 8.48
C LEU A 28 17.94 -17.01 9.70
N GLU A 29 16.95 -16.75 10.53
CA GLU A 29 17.13 -16.01 11.79
C GLU A 29 16.80 -16.93 12.97
N LEU A 30 17.65 -16.90 14.00
CA LEU A 30 17.54 -17.72 15.21
C LEU A 30 17.38 -16.80 16.42
N PHE A 31 16.24 -16.91 17.10
CA PHE A 31 15.94 -16.15 18.30
C PHE A 31 16.00 -17.06 19.53
N PRO A 32 16.86 -16.78 20.52
CA PRO A 32 16.88 -17.55 21.76
C PRO A 32 15.59 -17.29 22.56
N LEU A 33 15.01 -18.36 23.09
CA LEU A 33 13.86 -18.32 24.00
C LEU A 33 14.28 -18.74 25.41
N ARG A 34 13.36 -18.64 26.38
CA ARG A 34 13.58 -19.13 27.74
C ARG A 34 13.75 -20.65 27.74
N ASN A 35 14.48 -21.17 28.73
CA ASN A 35 14.71 -22.60 28.96
C ASN A 35 15.54 -23.31 27.86
N GLY A 36 16.40 -22.57 27.15
CA GLY A 36 17.28 -23.16 26.14
C GLY A 36 16.60 -23.51 24.81
N ALA A 37 15.33 -23.12 24.64
CA ALA A 37 14.63 -23.21 23.36
C ALA A 37 15.10 -22.11 22.39
N TYR A 38 14.89 -22.33 21.08
CA TYR A 38 15.17 -21.35 20.03
C TYR A 38 14.01 -21.31 19.05
N LEU A 39 13.69 -20.11 18.54
CA LEU A 39 12.78 -19.91 17.42
C LEU A 39 13.60 -19.72 16.15
N LEU A 40 13.39 -20.60 15.17
CA LEU A 40 13.95 -20.48 13.84
C LEU A 40 12.91 -19.81 12.93
N THR A 41 13.24 -18.65 12.36
CA THR A 41 12.38 -17.97 11.39
C THR A 41 13.08 -17.84 10.05
N VAL A 42 12.30 -18.04 8.99
CA VAL A 42 12.74 -17.85 7.61
C VAL A 42 12.13 -16.54 7.11
N LYS A 43 12.97 -15.58 6.69
CA LYS A 43 12.45 -14.32 6.15
C LYS A 43 11.64 -14.59 4.88
N GLY A 44 10.37 -14.16 4.89
CA GLY A 44 9.45 -14.35 3.76
C GLY A 44 8.69 -15.68 3.76
N PHE A 45 8.89 -16.55 4.75
CA PHE A 45 8.09 -17.77 4.86
C PHE A 45 6.73 -17.46 5.48
N ILE A 46 5.68 -17.63 4.66
CA ILE A 46 4.28 -17.57 5.10
C ILE A 46 3.80 -19.03 5.23
N PRO A 47 3.58 -19.54 6.45
CA PRO A 47 3.08 -20.90 6.65
C PRO A 47 1.77 -21.08 5.88
N GLY A 48 1.74 -22.02 4.91
CA GLY A 48 0.56 -22.32 4.10
C GLY A 48 0.53 -21.71 2.69
N ALA A 49 1.47 -20.85 2.31
CA ALA A 49 1.52 -20.34 0.93
C ALA A 49 1.98 -21.41 -0.08
N ALA A 50 3.05 -22.17 0.25
CA ALA A 50 3.63 -23.12 -0.69
C ALA A 50 2.75 -24.38 -0.91
N SER A 51 2.11 -24.92 0.14
CA SER A 51 1.35 -26.18 0.05
C SER A 51 -0.11 -26.00 -0.41
N ALA A 52 -0.70 -24.80 -0.25
CA ALA A 52 -2.01 -24.50 -0.82
C ALA A 52 -1.91 -24.05 -2.29
N GLN A 53 -0.83 -23.37 -2.70
CA GLN A 53 -0.68 -22.89 -4.08
C GLN A 53 -0.16 -23.97 -5.04
N GLN A 54 0.68 -24.92 -4.61
CA GLN A 54 1.21 -25.93 -5.53
C GLN A 54 0.21 -27.05 -5.89
N LYS A 55 -0.86 -27.26 -5.10
CA LYS A 55 -1.98 -28.14 -5.50
C LYS A 55 -3.16 -27.43 -6.18
N LYS A 56 -3.24 -26.09 -6.14
CA LYS A 56 -4.27 -25.31 -6.87
C LYS A 56 -3.79 -24.67 -8.18
N ALA A 57 -2.48 -24.55 -8.40
CA ALA A 57 -1.95 -24.00 -9.65
C ALA A 57 -1.89 -25.00 -10.82
N ALA A 58 -2.02 -26.31 -10.56
CA ALA A 58 -1.97 -27.34 -11.60
C ALA A 58 -3.34 -27.69 -12.22
N SER A 59 -4.45 -27.17 -11.69
CA SER A 59 -5.81 -27.42 -12.20
C SER A 59 -6.52 -26.18 -12.76
N ALA A 60 -5.95 -24.98 -12.66
CA ALA A 60 -6.45 -23.79 -13.35
C ALA A 60 -5.91 -23.74 -14.79
N SER A 61 -6.37 -24.67 -15.61
CA SER A 61 -6.08 -24.74 -17.04
C SER A 61 -6.52 -23.44 -17.75
N GLY A 62 -5.56 -22.59 -18.14
CA GLY A 62 -5.47 -21.73 -19.34
C GLY A 62 -6.71 -21.01 -19.92
N LYS A 63 -7.87 -20.99 -19.25
CA LYS A 63 -9.10 -20.44 -19.81
C LYS A 63 -9.17 -18.95 -19.53
N SER A 64 -8.88 -18.15 -20.55
CA SER A 64 -9.11 -16.70 -20.52
C SER A 64 -10.61 -16.42 -20.41
N LEU A 65 -10.99 -15.46 -19.56
CA LEU A 65 -12.38 -15.01 -19.45
C LEU A 65 -12.83 -14.35 -20.76
N THR A 66 -14.02 -14.72 -21.22
CA THR A 66 -14.74 -14.05 -22.32
C THR A 66 -15.21 -12.66 -21.89
N ASP A 67 -15.51 -11.79 -22.84
CA ASP A 67 -15.94 -10.42 -22.51
C ASP A 67 -17.30 -10.36 -21.79
N ALA A 68 -18.18 -11.32 -22.08
CA ALA A 68 -19.44 -11.50 -21.35
C ALA A 68 -19.20 -11.89 -19.88
N GLU A 69 -18.30 -12.83 -19.62
CA GLU A 69 -17.91 -13.22 -18.26
C GLU A 69 -17.25 -12.05 -17.50
N LYS A 70 -16.40 -11.26 -18.18
CA LYS A 70 -15.80 -10.06 -17.58
C LYS A 70 -16.85 -9.01 -17.21
N ALA A 71 -17.82 -8.76 -18.09
CA ALA A 71 -18.90 -7.81 -17.84
C ALA A 71 -19.76 -8.26 -16.65
N LEU A 72 -20.10 -9.54 -16.58
CA LEU A 72 -20.82 -10.15 -15.46
C LEU A 72 -20.07 -9.99 -14.13
N LEU A 73 -18.77 -10.29 -14.12
CA LEU A 73 -17.92 -10.14 -12.94
C LEU A 73 -17.81 -8.68 -12.49
N ARG A 74 -17.72 -7.71 -13.40
CA ARG A 74 -17.77 -6.27 -13.04
C ARG A 74 -19.09 -5.89 -12.41
N LYS A 75 -20.21 -6.39 -12.94
CA LYS A 75 -21.55 -6.21 -12.37
C LYS A 75 -21.69 -6.87 -11.00
N LEU A 76 -21.07 -8.04 -10.79
CA LEU A 76 -21.04 -8.68 -9.48
C LEU A 76 -20.18 -7.89 -8.48
N LEU A 77 -19.04 -7.35 -8.91
CA LEU A 77 -18.12 -6.57 -8.08
C LEU A 77 -18.69 -5.20 -7.67
N SER A 78 -19.59 -4.61 -8.47
CA SER A 78 -20.26 -3.36 -8.11
C SER A 78 -21.28 -3.52 -6.98
N ILE A 79 -21.80 -4.73 -6.77
CA ILE A 79 -22.64 -5.06 -5.62
C ILE A 79 -21.74 -5.13 -4.37
N LYS A 80 -22.16 -4.48 -3.27
CA LYS A 80 -21.48 -4.58 -1.97
C LYS A 80 -21.36 -6.05 -1.56
N PHE A 81 -20.22 -6.44 -0.99
CA PHE A 81 -19.93 -7.83 -0.66
C PHE A 81 -21.06 -8.49 0.14
N GLU A 82 -21.59 -7.78 1.13
CA GLU A 82 -22.65 -8.28 2.02
C GLU A 82 -23.98 -8.57 1.31
N SER A 83 -24.18 -7.98 0.14
CA SER A 83 -25.38 -8.14 -0.69
C SER A 83 -25.20 -9.13 -1.83
N ARG A 84 -24.02 -9.77 -1.95
CA ARG A 84 -23.76 -10.81 -2.96
C ARG A 84 -24.30 -12.18 -2.56
N VAL A 85 -25.43 -12.21 -1.87
CA VAL A 85 -26.12 -13.43 -1.44
C VAL A 85 -26.83 -14.03 -2.67
N PRO A 86 -26.77 -15.36 -2.90
CA PRO A 86 -27.33 -15.99 -4.10
C PRO A 86 -28.78 -15.59 -4.43
N LEU A 87 -29.65 -15.48 -3.42
CA LEU A 87 -31.05 -15.10 -3.59
C LEU A 87 -31.24 -13.66 -4.09
N ASP A 88 -30.38 -12.72 -3.68
CA ASP A 88 -30.49 -11.32 -4.06
C ASP A 88 -29.80 -11.06 -5.41
N VAL A 89 -28.66 -11.71 -5.65
CA VAL A 89 -27.99 -11.67 -6.96
C VAL A 89 -28.90 -12.27 -8.03
N ALA A 90 -29.64 -13.35 -7.73
CA ALA A 90 -30.58 -13.96 -8.66
C ALA A 90 -31.76 -13.04 -9.06
N LYS A 91 -32.08 -12.00 -8.27
CA LYS A 91 -33.12 -11.02 -8.65
C LYS A 91 -32.57 -9.95 -9.60
N LEU A 92 -31.28 -9.66 -9.53
CA LEU A 92 -30.62 -8.60 -10.30
C LEU A 92 -30.11 -9.07 -11.67
N PHE A 93 -29.91 -10.37 -11.83
CA PHE A 93 -29.27 -10.95 -13.01
C PHE A 93 -30.32 -11.55 -13.96
N THR A 94 -30.10 -11.44 -15.28
CA THR A 94 -30.94 -12.09 -16.31
C THR A 94 -30.75 -13.61 -16.30
N LYS A 95 -31.59 -14.35 -17.03
CA LYS A 95 -31.45 -15.81 -17.13
C LYS A 95 -30.09 -16.22 -17.71
N GLU A 96 -29.66 -15.54 -18.77
CA GLU A 96 -28.36 -15.79 -19.43
C GLU A 96 -27.19 -15.48 -18.48
N GLU A 97 -27.27 -14.38 -17.73
CA GLU A 97 -26.26 -14.00 -16.73
C GLU A 97 -26.15 -15.03 -15.59
N LYS A 98 -27.26 -15.67 -15.19
CA LYS A 98 -27.26 -16.75 -14.19
C LYS A 98 -26.55 -17.99 -14.70
N GLU A 99 -26.81 -18.39 -15.93
CA GLU A 99 -26.15 -19.53 -16.56
C GLU A 99 -24.63 -19.30 -16.69
N LEU A 100 -24.21 -18.07 -17.05
CA LEU A 100 -22.80 -17.67 -17.03
C LEU A 100 -22.20 -17.70 -15.62
N LEU A 101 -22.93 -17.22 -14.60
CA LEU A 101 -22.47 -17.24 -13.21
C LEU A 101 -22.27 -18.68 -12.70
N GLU A 102 -23.19 -19.59 -13.02
CA GLU A 102 -23.05 -21.02 -12.71
C GLU A 102 -21.81 -21.62 -13.38
N GLY A 103 -21.53 -21.25 -14.64
CA GLY A 103 -20.29 -21.61 -15.33
C GLY A 103 -19.02 -21.09 -14.64
N LEU A 104 -19.06 -19.86 -14.14
CA LEU A 104 -17.94 -19.26 -13.37
C LEU A 104 -17.76 -19.93 -12.00
N VAL A 105 -18.84 -20.40 -11.37
CA VAL A 105 -18.76 -21.18 -10.12
C VAL A 105 -18.15 -22.55 -10.38
N LYS A 106 -18.58 -23.24 -11.44
CA LYS A 106 -18.04 -24.55 -11.84
C LYS A 106 -16.56 -24.49 -12.22
N SER A 107 -16.10 -23.36 -12.76
CA SER A 107 -14.69 -23.13 -13.10
C SER A 107 -13.86 -22.54 -11.94
N GLU A 108 -14.42 -22.47 -10.72
CA GLU A 108 -13.78 -21.93 -9.50
C GLU A 108 -13.36 -20.44 -9.58
N MET A 109 -13.75 -19.72 -10.63
CA MET A 109 -13.51 -18.29 -10.79
C MET A 109 -14.31 -17.46 -9.77
N VAL A 110 -15.49 -17.97 -9.41
CA VAL A 110 -16.36 -17.48 -8.34
C VAL A 110 -16.63 -18.65 -7.37
N GLN A 111 -16.64 -18.37 -6.08
CA GLN A 111 -16.90 -19.37 -5.04
C GLN A 111 -17.95 -18.85 -4.06
N VAL A 112 -18.76 -19.74 -3.49
CA VAL A 112 -19.72 -19.34 -2.44
C VAL A 112 -19.05 -19.54 -1.07
N PHE A 113 -18.73 -18.43 -0.42
CA PHE A 113 -18.16 -18.44 0.92
C PHE A 113 -19.26 -18.63 1.96
N HIS A 114 -19.10 -19.64 2.81
CA HIS A 114 -19.99 -19.95 3.92
C HIS A 114 -19.21 -19.78 5.23
N GLY A 115 -19.30 -18.61 5.85
CA GLY A 115 -18.58 -18.34 7.09
C GLY A 115 -19.25 -17.25 7.93
N GLY A 116 -19.20 -17.43 9.24
CA GLY A 116 -19.79 -16.50 10.21
C GLY A 116 -21.27 -16.23 9.93
N LYS A 117 -21.63 -14.96 9.73
CA LYS A 117 -23.01 -14.54 9.46
C LYS A 117 -23.60 -15.06 8.13
N TYR A 118 -22.79 -15.70 7.28
CA TYR A 118 -23.19 -16.25 5.97
C TYR A 118 -23.23 -17.78 5.93
N GLU A 119 -23.15 -18.46 7.08
CA GLU A 119 -23.10 -19.93 7.14
C GLU A 119 -24.29 -20.62 6.45
N LYS A 120 -25.50 -20.04 6.57
CA LYS A 120 -26.72 -20.59 5.97
C LYS A 120 -26.99 -20.10 4.55
N SER A 121 -26.63 -18.85 4.25
CA SER A 121 -27.02 -18.18 3.00
C SER A 121 -25.92 -18.20 1.94
N GLY A 122 -24.66 -18.28 2.37
CA GLY A 122 -23.50 -18.07 1.51
C GLY A 122 -23.36 -16.62 1.01
N VAL A 123 -22.20 -16.30 0.45
CA VAL A 123 -21.92 -15.05 -0.27
C VAL A 123 -20.95 -15.32 -1.41
N TYR A 124 -21.19 -14.76 -2.60
CA TYR A 124 -20.27 -14.91 -3.71
C TYR A 124 -18.96 -14.17 -3.47
N ASN A 125 -17.85 -14.91 -3.55
CA ASN A 125 -16.49 -14.44 -3.52
C ASN A 125 -15.84 -14.63 -4.90
N VAL A 126 -15.10 -13.63 -5.38
CA VAL A 126 -14.42 -13.69 -6.68
C VAL A 126 -12.96 -14.04 -6.42
N SER A 127 -12.42 -15.02 -7.15
CA SER A 127 -11.00 -15.40 -7.04
C SER A 127 -10.07 -14.24 -7.42
N ASP A 128 -8.85 -14.21 -6.86
CA ASP A 128 -7.87 -13.17 -7.16
C ASP A 128 -7.54 -13.09 -8.65
N PHE A 129 -7.47 -14.24 -9.33
CA PHE A 129 -7.26 -14.31 -10.76
C PHE A 129 -8.40 -13.63 -11.53
N ALA A 130 -9.66 -14.01 -11.25
CA ALA A 130 -10.81 -13.42 -11.91
C ALA A 130 -10.94 -11.93 -11.60
N PHE A 131 -10.64 -11.53 -10.36
CA PHE A 131 -10.61 -10.13 -9.95
C PHE A 131 -9.58 -9.31 -10.74
N ASN A 132 -8.34 -9.81 -10.86
CA ASN A 132 -7.29 -9.13 -11.61
C ASN A 132 -7.57 -9.09 -13.12
N ALA A 133 -8.25 -10.09 -13.67
CA ALA A 133 -8.60 -10.14 -15.09
C ALA A 133 -9.71 -9.14 -15.48
N VAL A 134 -10.57 -8.74 -14.53
CA VAL A 134 -11.66 -7.77 -14.78
C VAL A 134 -11.37 -6.38 -14.28
N ARG A 135 -10.45 -6.26 -13.32
CA ARG A 135 -9.78 -5.04 -12.95
C ARG A 135 -8.88 -4.67 -14.13
N GLU A 136 -9.48 -3.99 -15.10
CA GLU A 136 -8.69 -3.24 -16.07
C GLU A 136 -7.64 -2.45 -15.28
N PRO A 137 -6.36 -2.44 -15.70
CA PRO A 137 -5.47 -1.40 -15.21
C PRO A 137 -6.24 -0.12 -15.49
N ALA A 138 -6.60 0.63 -14.44
CA ALA A 138 -7.38 1.83 -14.60
C ALA A 138 -6.67 2.64 -15.69
N GLN A 139 -7.22 2.63 -16.91
CA GLN A 139 -6.91 3.64 -17.87
C GLN A 139 -7.45 4.86 -17.16
N ALA A 140 -6.51 5.62 -16.59
CA ALA A 140 -6.78 6.88 -15.95
C ALA A 140 -7.76 7.61 -16.88
N PRO A 141 -8.88 8.13 -16.35
CA PRO A 141 -9.91 8.76 -17.17
C PRO A 141 -9.20 9.68 -18.16
N SER A 142 -9.52 9.53 -19.46
CA SER A 142 -8.97 10.37 -20.53
C SER A 142 -9.20 11.82 -20.16
N ALA A 143 -8.21 12.39 -19.50
CA ALA A 143 -8.10 13.79 -19.21
C ALA A 143 -8.02 14.45 -20.58
N VAL A 144 -8.82 15.50 -20.75
CA VAL A 144 -8.53 16.61 -21.65
C VAL A 144 -7.01 16.76 -21.73
N GLN A 145 -6.43 16.51 -22.91
CA GLN A 145 -4.98 16.42 -23.12
C GLN A 145 -4.25 17.51 -22.35
N PRO A 146 -3.52 17.18 -21.26
CA PRO A 146 -2.52 18.06 -20.72
C PRO A 146 -1.39 18.17 -21.77
N PRO A 147 -0.75 19.34 -21.89
CA PRO A 147 0.41 19.51 -22.75
C PRO A 147 1.49 18.47 -22.43
N ALA A 148 2.27 18.12 -23.46
CA ALA A 148 3.27 17.06 -23.48
C ALA A 148 4.07 16.90 -22.17
N PRO A 149 4.34 15.66 -21.71
CA PRO A 149 5.00 15.40 -20.44
C PRO A 149 6.40 16.00 -20.46
N SER A 150 6.61 17.04 -19.65
CA SER A 150 7.92 17.27 -19.07
C SER A 150 8.35 16.00 -18.34
N ALA A 151 9.62 15.63 -18.45
CA ALA A 151 10.17 14.53 -17.66
C ALA A 151 10.06 14.88 -16.16
N ASP A 152 8.94 14.51 -15.55
CA ASP A 152 8.62 14.87 -14.18
C ASP A 152 9.53 14.09 -13.23
N ILE A 153 10.37 14.84 -12.53
CA ILE A 153 11.30 14.34 -11.54
C ILE A 153 10.48 13.72 -10.40
N PRO A 154 10.68 12.44 -10.03
CA PRO A 154 9.88 11.78 -9.00
C PRO A 154 9.88 12.54 -7.67
N VAL A 155 8.71 12.72 -7.06
CA VAL A 155 8.52 13.47 -5.79
C VAL A 155 9.32 12.90 -4.61
N SER A 156 9.77 11.65 -4.71
CA SER A 156 10.58 10.93 -3.72
C SER A 156 12.09 11.02 -3.99
N SER A 157 12.52 11.80 -4.98
CA SER A 157 13.94 11.90 -5.37
C SER A 157 14.62 13.14 -4.80
N ALA A 158 15.92 13.04 -4.53
CA ALA A 158 16.74 14.17 -4.10
C ALA A 158 16.77 15.31 -5.14
N ALA A 159 16.71 14.98 -6.43
CA ALA A 159 16.61 15.97 -7.50
C ALA A 159 15.31 16.80 -7.41
N HIS A 160 14.21 16.19 -6.94
CA HIS A 160 12.95 16.90 -6.69
C HIS A 160 13.11 17.86 -5.51
N LEU A 161 13.73 17.42 -4.42
CA LEU A 161 14.04 18.28 -3.27
C LEU A 161 14.90 19.48 -3.66
N GLU A 162 15.93 19.27 -4.48
CA GLU A 162 16.83 20.34 -4.91
C GLU A 162 16.14 21.35 -5.83
N LYS A 163 15.27 20.88 -6.72
CA LYS A 163 14.56 21.74 -7.67
C LYS A 163 13.36 22.46 -7.06
N HIS A 164 12.57 21.76 -6.25
CA HIS A 164 11.28 22.25 -5.75
C HIS A 164 11.31 22.65 -4.27
N GLY A 165 12.37 22.29 -3.53
CA GLY A 165 12.52 22.64 -2.12
C GLY A 165 11.78 21.73 -1.15
N TRP A 166 11.08 20.69 -1.64
CA TRP A 166 10.39 19.70 -0.83
C TRP A 166 10.49 18.29 -1.44
N MET A 167 10.22 17.25 -0.65
CA MET A 167 10.21 15.84 -1.08
C MET A 167 9.33 15.02 -0.13
N ILE A 168 8.72 13.94 -0.65
CA ILE A 168 7.92 13.01 0.16
C ILE A 168 8.46 11.59 0.00
N LEU A 169 8.71 10.92 1.13
CA LEU A 169 9.14 9.53 1.20
C LEU A 169 8.05 8.68 1.85
N ALA A 170 7.79 7.49 1.29
CA ALA A 170 6.60 6.71 1.64
C ALA A 170 6.77 5.90 2.93
N ASN A 171 8.01 5.65 3.35
CA ASN A 171 8.31 4.78 4.48
C ASN A 171 9.60 5.16 5.20
N GLU A 172 9.80 4.57 6.38
CA GLU A 172 10.94 4.85 7.25
C GLU A 172 12.28 4.45 6.63
N THR A 173 12.30 3.37 5.86
CA THR A 173 13.52 2.87 5.20
C THR A 173 14.05 3.90 4.22
N GLU A 174 13.18 4.45 3.36
CA GLU A 174 13.54 5.52 2.42
C GLU A 174 14.06 6.77 3.15
N ALA A 175 13.34 7.22 4.19
CA ALA A 175 13.74 8.39 4.98
C ALA A 175 15.09 8.21 5.66
N ARG A 176 15.35 7.02 6.22
CA ARG A 176 16.64 6.67 6.83
C ARG A 176 17.75 6.63 5.80
N ASN A 177 17.50 6.04 4.62
CA ASN A 177 18.47 5.99 3.53
C ASN A 177 18.82 7.40 3.04
N PHE A 178 17.83 8.28 2.90
CA PHE A 178 18.07 9.68 2.54
C PHE A 178 18.91 10.41 3.61
N GLY A 179 18.55 10.27 4.90
CA GLY A 179 19.32 10.87 6.00
C GLY A 179 20.78 10.39 6.06
N ASN A 180 21.02 9.12 5.73
CA ASN A 180 22.37 8.55 5.65
C ASN A 180 23.15 9.02 4.42
N ALA A 181 22.47 9.27 3.30
CA ALA A 181 23.09 9.74 2.06
C ALA A 181 23.44 11.24 2.11
N TYR A 182 22.71 12.04 2.89
CA TYR A 182 22.90 13.50 3.00
C TYR A 182 23.07 13.96 4.46
N PRO A 183 24.01 13.39 5.23
CA PRO A 183 24.12 13.65 6.66
C PRO A 183 24.46 15.11 6.95
N ASP A 184 25.27 15.75 6.10
CA ASP A 184 25.70 17.13 6.31
C ASP A 184 24.55 18.13 6.16
N LYS A 185 23.69 17.92 5.15
CA LYS A 185 22.51 18.77 4.91
C LYS A 185 21.47 18.65 6.02
N VAL A 186 21.28 17.45 6.56
CA VAL A 186 20.33 17.22 7.68
C VAL A 186 20.90 17.76 8.99
N LYS A 187 22.18 17.51 9.29
CA LYS A 187 22.82 17.98 10.52
C LYS A 187 22.99 19.50 10.57
N SER A 188 23.25 20.15 9.43
CA SER A 188 23.33 21.60 9.35
C SER A 188 21.97 22.30 9.47
N GLY A 189 20.87 21.54 9.35
CA GLY A 189 19.51 22.07 9.29
C GLY A 189 19.18 22.72 7.94
N GLU A 190 19.98 22.49 6.90
CA GLU A 190 19.66 22.91 5.53
C GLU A 190 18.44 22.16 5.00
N VAL A 191 18.27 20.90 5.39
CA VAL A 191 17.10 20.07 5.10
C VAL A 191 16.49 19.60 6.41
N MET A 192 15.19 19.86 6.57
CA MET A 192 14.38 19.43 7.70
C MET A 192 13.48 18.28 7.25
N GLY A 193 13.30 17.27 8.09
CA GLY A 193 12.47 16.11 7.80
C GLY A 193 11.53 15.81 8.97
N GLN A 194 10.24 15.63 8.67
CA GLN A 194 9.20 15.39 9.66
C GLN A 194 8.33 14.20 9.25
N ARG A 195 8.01 13.33 10.22
CA ARG A 195 7.07 12.22 10.02
C ARG A 195 5.66 12.70 10.34
N ALA A 196 4.72 12.52 9.41
CA ALA A 196 3.32 12.85 9.63
C ALA A 196 2.49 11.63 10.09
N PHE A 197 1.24 11.88 10.50
CA PHE A 197 0.30 10.85 10.97
C PHE A 197 -0.10 9.83 9.89
N ASP A 198 0.01 10.20 8.62
CA ASP A 198 -0.19 9.31 7.46
C ASP A 198 0.96 8.30 7.24
N ARG A 199 1.98 8.33 8.12
CA ARG A 199 3.21 7.51 8.07
C ARG A 199 4.15 7.84 6.90
N GLN A 200 3.92 8.95 6.22
CA GLN A 200 4.86 9.50 5.24
C GLN A 200 5.86 10.43 5.92
N TYR A 201 7.00 10.64 5.25
CA TYR A 201 8.08 11.50 5.71
C TYR A 201 8.23 12.66 4.74
N TYR A 202 8.04 13.86 5.25
CA TYR A 202 8.07 15.11 4.49
C TYR A 202 9.40 15.78 4.75
N PHE A 203 10.13 16.10 3.68
CA PHE A 203 11.38 16.84 3.74
C PHE A 203 11.20 18.20 3.09
N VAL A 204 11.73 19.26 3.70
CA VAL A 204 11.75 20.62 3.14
C VAL A 204 13.13 21.23 3.32
N THR A 205 13.57 22.02 2.34
CA THR A 205 14.78 22.83 2.51
C THR A 205 14.47 24.06 3.37
N LYS A 206 15.44 24.50 4.16
CA LYS A 206 15.32 25.71 5.00
C LYS A 206 14.96 26.95 4.18
N ALA A 207 15.55 27.07 2.99
CA ALA A 207 15.26 28.16 2.06
C ALA A 207 13.80 28.15 1.60
N PHE A 208 13.29 26.99 1.19
CA PHE A 208 11.90 26.83 0.74
C PHE A 208 10.89 27.07 1.86
N PHE A 209 11.21 26.62 3.08
CA PHE A 209 10.39 26.88 4.26
C PHE A 209 10.32 28.38 4.56
N ALA A 210 11.47 29.04 4.69
CA ALA A 210 11.54 30.46 5.01
C ALA A 210 10.87 31.36 3.97
N SER A 211 10.90 30.99 2.69
CA SER A 211 10.27 31.80 1.63
C SER A 211 8.74 31.71 1.61
N HIS A 212 8.14 30.60 2.06
CA HIS A 212 6.70 30.36 1.93
C HIS A 212 5.94 30.33 3.26
N GLU A 213 6.62 30.21 4.40
CA GLU A 213 6.01 30.15 5.73
C GLU A 213 5.02 31.31 5.97
N LYS A 214 5.46 32.55 5.73
CA LYS A 214 4.64 33.74 5.97
C LYS A 214 3.39 33.75 5.08
N GLU A 215 3.52 33.28 3.84
CA GLU A 215 2.41 33.23 2.88
C GLU A 215 1.37 32.17 3.27
N ILE A 216 1.82 30.98 3.68
CA ILE A 216 0.94 29.94 4.22
C ILE A 216 0.21 30.44 5.47
N MET A 217 0.94 31.04 6.42
CA MET A 217 0.36 31.53 7.67
C MET A 217 -0.65 32.67 7.44
N SER A 218 -0.37 33.56 6.48
CA SER A 218 -1.30 34.61 6.05
C SER A 218 -2.53 34.00 5.38
N SER A 219 -2.34 33.00 4.52
CA SER A 219 -3.43 32.34 3.81
C SER A 219 -4.35 31.57 4.76
N LEU A 220 -3.84 30.82 5.73
CA LEU A 220 -4.67 30.15 6.74
C LEU A 220 -5.57 31.14 7.49
N GLY A 221 -5.06 32.30 7.87
CA GLY A 221 -5.86 33.37 8.47
C GLY A 221 -6.71 32.88 9.66
N LYS A 222 -8.04 33.03 9.57
CA LYS A 222 -9.02 32.52 10.56
C LYS A 222 -9.82 31.30 10.07
N SER A 223 -9.58 30.83 8.85
CA SER A 223 -10.35 29.73 8.28
C SER A 223 -9.51 28.47 8.17
N ASP A 224 -10.19 27.33 8.30
CA ASP A 224 -9.52 26.04 8.13
C ASP A 224 -9.40 25.77 6.62
N LYS A 225 -8.22 25.38 6.14
CA LYS A 225 -7.95 25.10 4.73
C LYS A 225 -7.25 23.75 4.54
N THR A 226 -7.47 23.17 3.37
CA THR A 226 -6.79 21.97 2.86
C THR A 226 -5.54 22.35 2.06
N PRO A 227 -4.57 21.45 1.87
CA PRO A 227 -3.42 21.70 1.01
C PRO A 227 -3.80 22.04 -0.43
N GLU A 228 -4.91 21.48 -0.94
CA GLU A 228 -5.43 21.74 -2.28
C GLU A 228 -5.97 23.18 -2.41
N GLU A 229 -6.68 23.68 -1.38
CA GLU A 229 -7.15 25.07 -1.33
C GLU A 229 -5.98 26.06 -1.24
N LEU A 230 -4.95 25.74 -0.43
CA LEU A 230 -3.73 26.55 -0.34
C LEU A 230 -2.95 26.54 -1.66
N SER A 231 -2.85 25.38 -2.31
CA SER A 231 -2.20 25.21 -3.61
C SER A 231 -2.78 26.14 -4.67
N GLN A 232 -4.11 26.22 -4.76
CA GLN A 232 -4.80 27.12 -5.69
C GLN A 232 -4.50 28.60 -5.43
N GLN A 233 -4.33 28.98 -4.16
CA GLN A 233 -4.11 30.37 -3.76
C GLN A 233 -2.64 30.79 -3.87
N LEU A 234 -1.71 29.88 -3.60
CA LEU A 234 -0.27 30.14 -3.56
C LEU A 234 0.44 29.70 -4.85
N HIS A 235 -0.29 29.12 -5.81
CA HIS A 235 0.26 28.57 -7.05
C HIS A 235 1.40 27.57 -6.82
N MET A 236 1.26 26.74 -5.79
CA MET A 236 2.23 25.72 -5.39
C MET A 236 1.62 24.33 -5.52
N ALA A 237 2.43 23.29 -5.69
CA ALA A 237 1.92 21.91 -5.65
C ALA A 237 1.28 21.60 -4.28
N PRO A 238 0.12 20.91 -4.24
CA PRO A 238 -0.55 20.52 -2.98
C PRO A 238 0.35 19.77 -2.00
N GLU A 239 1.24 18.92 -2.52
CA GLU A 239 2.22 18.15 -1.78
C GLU A 239 3.26 19.06 -1.10
N GLY A 240 3.70 20.12 -1.78
CA GLY A 240 4.60 21.13 -1.22
C GLY A 240 3.92 21.92 -0.09
N CYS A 241 2.66 22.32 -0.28
CA CYS A 241 1.87 22.94 0.79
C CYS A 241 1.73 22.00 2.00
N ARG A 242 1.45 20.71 1.77
CA ARG A 242 1.35 19.71 2.82
C ARG A 242 2.67 19.53 3.57
N ALA A 243 3.81 19.50 2.86
CA ALA A 243 5.12 19.40 3.49
C ALA A 243 5.40 20.57 4.44
N LEU A 244 5.05 21.81 4.04
CA LEU A 244 5.19 22.99 4.89
C LEU A 244 4.25 22.94 6.11
N LEU A 245 2.98 22.57 5.91
CA LEU A 245 1.98 22.43 6.98
C LEU A 245 2.40 21.39 8.03
N VAL A 246 3.00 20.27 7.61
CA VAL A 246 3.51 19.24 8.52
C VAL A 246 4.65 19.77 9.40
N HIS A 247 5.52 20.62 8.87
CA HIS A 247 6.58 21.25 9.68
C HIS A 247 6.01 22.32 10.62
N LEU A 248 5.02 23.09 10.19
CA LEU A 248 4.34 24.08 11.05
C LEU A 248 3.48 23.43 12.14
N LEU A 249 3.01 22.20 11.91
CA LEU A 249 2.38 21.38 12.93
C LEU A 249 3.34 21.01 14.06
N GLU A 250 4.60 20.68 13.70
CA GLU A 250 5.63 20.30 14.67
C GLU A 250 6.06 21.50 15.54
N THR A 251 6.13 22.71 14.97
CA THR A 251 6.44 23.93 15.73
C THR A 251 5.27 24.43 16.58
N GLY A 252 4.05 23.95 16.30
CA GLY A 252 2.83 24.36 16.99
C GLY A 252 2.21 25.66 16.44
N ASP A 253 2.68 26.15 15.30
CA ASP A 253 2.12 27.34 14.63
C ASP A 253 0.80 27.05 13.88
N VAL A 254 0.63 25.79 13.49
CA VAL A 254 -0.55 25.26 12.79
C VAL A 254 -1.09 24.06 13.55
N MET A 255 -2.41 23.89 13.55
CA MET A 255 -3.10 22.73 14.08
C MET A 255 -3.99 22.06 13.03
N GLU A 256 -4.08 20.73 13.04
CA GLU A 256 -4.96 19.96 12.17
C GLU A 256 -6.28 19.69 12.90
N LYS A 257 -7.31 20.50 12.63
CA LYS A 257 -8.63 20.35 13.28
C LYS A 257 -9.39 19.12 12.82
N ARG A 258 -9.18 18.71 11.57
CA ARG A 258 -9.77 17.51 10.94
C ARG A 258 -8.75 16.93 9.98
N LYS A 259 -8.86 15.63 9.67
CA LYS A 259 -7.96 14.97 8.72
C LYS A 259 -7.87 15.75 7.40
N GLY A 260 -6.68 16.26 7.10
CA GLY A 260 -6.35 17.05 5.92
C GLY A 260 -6.76 18.52 5.97
N LYS A 261 -7.27 19.03 7.09
CA LYS A 261 -7.76 20.41 7.23
C LYS A 261 -7.05 21.13 8.39
N PHE A 262 -6.33 22.18 8.03
CA PHE A 262 -5.39 22.87 8.89
C PHE A 262 -5.89 24.28 9.21
N SER A 263 -5.59 24.76 10.41
CA SER A 263 -5.83 26.14 10.82
C SER A 263 -4.62 26.66 11.58
N ARG A 264 -4.45 27.98 11.61
CA ARG A 264 -3.49 28.60 12.53
C ARG A 264 -3.84 28.24 13.98
N ALA A 265 -2.83 27.91 14.78
CA ALA A 265 -2.99 27.60 16.20
C ALA A 265 -3.36 28.84 17.03
#